data_AF-A0A0S4WPE0-F1
#
_entry.id   AF-A0A0S4WPE0-F1
#
_cell.length_a   1.000
_cell.length_b   1.000
_cell.length_c   1.000
_cell.angle_alpha   90.00
_cell.angle_beta   90.00
_cell.angle_gamma   90.00
#
_symmetry.space_group_name_H-M   'P 1'
#
loop_
_entity.id
_entity.type
_entity.pdbx_description
1 polymer ?
#
loop_
_entity_poly.entity_id
_entity_poly.type
_entity_poly.pdbx_seq_one_letter_code
_entity_poly.pdbx_strand_id
1 'polypeptide(L)'
;MEPGFCIDKGFIAGSDYRSEGFQVGITLPQHPNALITIDASTGAEQDRLLERVDKFFATAVAAQLSGLKILRKRQRDVGPIEAEEYATAASGNGQRVYAFAWESQGKDKSLSEQNIVAALKVLEQSVITEHTPYRPAFKSDEEALQLWDTIIDSIRLRPGAVQPMRALASP
;
A
#
# COMPACT_ATOMS: atom_id res chain seq x y z
N MET A 1 -21.94 -13.81 -7.70
CA MET A 1 -20.77 -14.05 -6.83
C MET A 1 -21.27 -14.07 -5.40
N GLU A 2 -20.78 -15.00 -4.59
CA GLU A 2 -21.16 -15.11 -3.19
C GLU A 2 -20.35 -14.13 -2.32
N PRO A 3 -20.96 -13.49 -1.31
CA PRO A 3 -20.25 -12.71 -0.30
C PRO A 3 -19.25 -13.54 0.47
N GLY A 4 -18.13 -12.92 0.84
CA GLY A 4 -17.15 -13.57 1.70
C GLY A 4 -15.70 -13.18 1.46
N PHE A 5 -14.84 -13.65 2.35
CA PHE A 5 -13.42 -13.34 2.42
C PHE A 5 -12.57 -14.42 1.76
N CYS A 6 -11.73 -14.05 0.78
CA CYS A 6 -10.88 -15.00 0.07
C CYS A 6 -9.67 -15.43 0.92
N ILE A 7 -9.32 -16.71 0.83
CA ILE A 7 -8.10 -17.29 1.42
C ILE A 7 -7.43 -18.21 0.40
N ASP A 8 -6.27 -18.76 0.75
CA ASP A 8 -5.62 -19.76 -0.08
C ASP A 8 -6.56 -20.93 -0.38
N LYS A 9 -6.84 -21.13 -1.68
CA LYS A 9 -7.67 -22.22 -2.21
C LYS A 9 -9.13 -22.23 -1.71
N GLY A 10 -9.66 -21.11 -1.22
CA GLY A 10 -11.05 -21.06 -0.74
C GLY A 10 -11.57 -19.66 -0.42
N PHE A 11 -12.75 -19.59 0.18
CA PHE A 11 -13.30 -18.36 0.75
C PHE A 11 -14.21 -18.69 1.95
N ILE A 12 -14.29 -17.76 2.90
CA ILE A 12 -15.23 -17.82 4.03
C ILE A 12 -16.51 -17.13 3.58
N ALA A 13 -17.55 -17.92 3.31
CA ALA A 13 -18.83 -17.41 2.83
C ALA A 13 -19.57 -16.58 3.90
N GLY A 14 -20.30 -15.56 3.44
CA GLY A 14 -21.14 -14.71 4.28
C GLY A 14 -20.70 -13.24 4.27
N SER A 15 -21.48 -12.41 4.95
CA SER A 15 -21.24 -10.97 5.07
C SER A 15 -21.51 -10.45 6.49
N ASP A 16 -21.58 -11.35 7.45
CA ASP A 16 -21.68 -10.97 8.86
C ASP A 16 -20.35 -10.41 9.31
N TYR A 17 -20.39 -9.29 10.03
CA TYR A 17 -19.16 -8.65 10.50
C TYR A 17 -18.37 -9.60 11.41
N ARG A 18 -17.12 -9.85 11.03
CA ARG A 18 -16.08 -10.48 11.84
C ARG A 18 -14.80 -9.69 11.62
N SER A 19 -13.92 -9.69 12.62
CA SER A 19 -12.59 -9.14 12.41
C SER A 19 -11.86 -10.01 11.38
N GLU A 20 -11.41 -9.39 10.30
CA GLU A 20 -10.70 -10.06 9.22
C GLU A 20 -9.57 -9.15 8.70
N GLY A 21 -8.56 -9.79 8.14
CA GLY A 21 -7.47 -9.09 7.49
C GLY A 21 -6.57 -10.04 6.72
N PHE A 22 -5.86 -9.49 5.75
CA PHE A 22 -4.84 -10.21 4.99
C PHE A 22 -3.58 -9.36 4.86
N GLN A 23 -2.49 -10.06 4.56
CA GLN A 23 -1.21 -9.48 4.17
C GLN A 23 -0.67 -10.28 2.99
N VAL A 24 -0.27 -9.57 1.93
CA VAL A 24 0.39 -10.16 0.76
C VAL A 24 1.70 -9.44 0.52
N GLY A 25 2.76 -10.22 0.29
CA GLY A 25 4.07 -9.72 -0.16
C GLY A 25 4.35 -10.18 -1.59
N ILE A 26 4.77 -9.26 -2.45
CA ILE A 26 5.01 -9.50 -3.88
C ILE A 26 6.42 -9.05 -4.22
N THR A 27 7.17 -9.94 -4.86
CA THR A 27 8.46 -9.63 -5.50
C THR A 27 8.32 -9.83 -6.99
N LEU A 28 9.03 -9.02 -7.78
CA LEU A 28 8.98 -9.09 -9.24
C LEU A 28 10.40 -9.34 -9.75
N PRO A 29 10.67 -10.45 -10.48
CA PRO A 29 12.02 -10.76 -10.97
C PRO A 29 12.67 -9.64 -11.79
N GLN A 30 11.87 -8.87 -12.53
CA GLN A 30 12.27 -7.71 -13.32
C GLN A 30 12.61 -6.46 -12.48
N HIS A 31 12.21 -6.41 -11.21
CA HIS A 31 12.48 -5.34 -10.27
C HIS A 31 13.18 -5.90 -9.02
N PRO A 32 14.47 -6.26 -9.13
CA PRO A 32 15.20 -6.87 -8.01
C PRO A 32 15.20 -5.94 -6.79
N ASN A 33 15.15 -6.53 -5.59
CA ASN A 33 15.11 -5.81 -4.31
C ASN A 33 13.85 -4.95 -4.05
N ALA A 34 12.91 -4.87 -5.00
CA ALA A 34 11.60 -4.29 -4.75
C ALA A 34 10.69 -5.30 -4.04
N LEU A 35 10.09 -4.86 -2.94
CA LEU A 35 9.01 -5.54 -2.23
C LEU A 35 7.77 -4.66 -2.30
N ILE A 36 6.68 -5.24 -2.80
CA ILE A 36 5.36 -4.64 -2.71
C ILE A 36 4.59 -5.39 -1.61
N THR A 37 3.94 -4.66 -0.72
CA THR A 37 2.99 -5.25 0.23
C THR A 37 1.60 -4.65 0.02
N ILE A 38 0.59 -5.49 0.23
CA ILE A 38 -0.80 -5.05 0.33
C ILE A 38 -1.37 -5.72 1.57
N ASP A 39 -1.82 -4.89 2.49
CA ASP A 39 -2.42 -5.26 3.76
C ASP A 39 -3.84 -4.69 3.80
N ALA A 40 -4.80 -5.46 4.28
CA ALA A 40 -6.12 -4.92 4.57
C ALA A 40 -6.63 -5.49 5.88
N SER A 41 -7.32 -4.67 6.67
CA SER A 41 -7.93 -5.12 7.92
C SER A 41 -9.20 -4.34 8.26
N THR A 42 -10.13 -4.99 8.95
CA THR A 42 -11.30 -4.33 9.53
C THR A 42 -10.91 -3.39 10.66
N GLY A 43 -11.51 -2.20 10.68
CA GLY A 43 -11.22 -1.16 11.67
C GLY A 43 -10.80 0.13 10.99
N ALA A 44 -10.93 1.25 11.70
CA ALA A 44 -10.38 2.53 11.27
C ALA A 44 -8.98 2.73 11.88
N GLU A 45 -8.02 3.12 11.05
CA GLU A 45 -6.73 3.62 11.51
C GLU A 45 -6.91 5.01 12.15
N GLN A 46 -6.25 5.24 13.28
CA GLN A 46 -6.50 6.42 14.11
C GLN A 46 -5.96 7.70 13.47
N ASP A 47 -4.70 7.67 13.06
CA ASP A 47 -4.03 8.78 12.42
C ASP A 47 -4.02 8.58 10.91
N ARG A 48 -4.20 9.64 10.11
CA ARG A 48 -4.08 9.56 8.65
C ARG A 48 -2.61 9.44 8.21
N LEU A 49 -2.38 8.86 7.03
CA LEU A 49 -1.03 8.63 6.50
C LEU A 49 -0.20 9.92 6.46
N LEU A 50 -0.75 10.99 5.87
CA LEU A 50 -0.02 12.25 5.71
C LEU A 50 0.23 12.95 7.05
N GLU A 51 -0.68 12.79 8.01
CA GLU A 51 -0.48 13.29 9.38
C GLU A 51 0.67 12.56 10.06
N ARG A 52 0.75 11.22 9.95
CA ARG A 52 1.87 10.44 10.50
C ARG A 52 3.19 10.80 9.82
N VAL A 53 3.17 11.02 8.50
CA VAL A 53 4.33 11.49 7.74
C VAL A 53 4.77 12.88 8.24
N ASP A 54 3.85 13.81 8.48
CA ASP A 54 4.19 15.14 8.98
C ASP A 54 4.75 15.11 10.41
N LYS A 55 4.20 14.26 11.29
CA LYS A 55 4.76 14.02 12.63
C LYS A 55 6.19 13.47 12.54
N PHE A 56 6.48 12.59 11.58
CA PHE A 56 7.84 12.09 11.34
C PHE A 56 8.79 13.23 10.92
N PHE A 57 8.41 14.07 9.95
CA PHE A 57 9.26 15.19 9.51
C PHE A 57 9.47 16.25 10.60
N ALA A 58 8.48 16.50 11.44
CA ALA A 58 8.60 17.43 12.56
C ALA A 58 9.63 16.96 13.61
N THR A 59 9.92 15.66 13.67
CA THR A 59 10.83 15.06 14.66
C THR A 59 12.15 14.56 14.07
N ALA A 60 12.27 14.49 12.74
CA ALA A 60 13.47 14.04 12.04
C ALA A 60 14.61 15.06 12.09
N VAL A 61 15.84 14.57 12.24
CA VAL A 61 17.06 15.41 12.18
C VAL A 61 17.44 15.66 10.72
N ALA A 62 17.91 16.87 10.38
CA ALA A 62 18.26 17.25 9.00
C ALA A 62 19.21 16.27 8.30
N ALA A 63 20.18 15.68 9.02
CA ALA A 63 21.10 14.68 8.50
C ALA A 63 20.38 13.39 8.03
N GLN A 64 19.28 13.00 8.67
CA GLN A 64 18.49 11.81 8.31
C GLN A 64 17.66 12.02 7.03
N LEU A 65 17.42 13.29 6.65
CA LEU A 65 16.66 13.66 5.46
C LEU A 65 17.56 13.99 4.26
N SER A 66 18.88 14.02 4.46
CA SER A 66 19.83 14.30 3.38
C SER A 66 19.70 13.28 2.26
N GLY A 67 19.49 13.76 1.03
CA GLY A 67 19.30 12.90 -0.14
C GLY A 67 17.88 12.36 -0.33
N LEU A 68 16.95 12.64 0.60
CA LEU A 68 15.53 12.31 0.44
C LEU A 68 14.87 13.26 -0.55
N LYS A 69 14.15 12.70 -1.51
CA LYS A 69 13.31 13.40 -2.47
C LYS A 69 11.87 12.94 -2.28
N ILE A 70 10.98 13.89 -2.00
CA ILE A 70 9.53 13.63 -2.03
C ILE A 70 9.11 13.63 -3.51
N LEU A 71 8.61 12.49 -3.98
CA LEU A 71 8.09 12.33 -5.33
C LEU A 71 6.60 12.71 -5.37
N ARG A 72 5.83 12.30 -4.35
CA ARG A 72 4.41 12.64 -4.21
C ARG A 72 4.03 12.73 -2.73
N LYS A 73 3.12 13.65 -2.42
CA LYS A 73 2.45 13.78 -1.12
C LYS A 73 1.07 14.41 -1.37
N ARG A 74 0.00 13.62 -1.36
CA ARG A 74 -1.35 14.08 -1.76
C ARG A 74 -2.45 13.14 -1.28
N GLN A 75 -3.70 13.62 -1.33
CA GLN A 75 -4.86 12.73 -1.41
C GLN A 75 -4.84 11.97 -2.76
N ARG A 76 -5.19 10.69 -2.73
CA ARG A 76 -5.24 9.83 -3.91
C ARG A 76 -6.35 8.79 -3.73
N ASP A 77 -7.55 9.13 -4.20
CA ASP A 77 -8.68 8.20 -4.15
C ASP A 77 -8.60 7.20 -5.32
N VAL A 78 -9.10 5.98 -5.12
CA VAL A 78 -9.23 4.94 -6.16
C VAL A 78 -10.65 4.42 -6.17
N GLY A 79 -11.39 4.76 -7.23
CA GLY A 79 -12.83 4.49 -7.27
C GLY A 79 -13.53 5.12 -6.06
N PRO A 80 -14.28 4.35 -5.25
CA PRO A 80 -14.93 4.86 -4.04
C PRO A 80 -14.02 4.87 -2.80
N ILE A 81 -12.76 4.44 -2.91
CA ILE A 81 -11.86 4.33 -1.77
C ILE A 81 -11.13 5.66 -1.57
N GLU A 82 -11.51 6.38 -0.52
CA GLU A 82 -10.81 7.60 -0.08
C GLU A 82 -9.48 7.23 0.59
N ALA A 83 -8.39 7.84 0.12
CA ALA A 83 -7.05 7.47 0.56
C ALA A 83 -6.01 8.58 0.35
N GLU A 84 -4.84 8.36 0.94
CA GLU A 84 -3.70 9.25 0.84
C GLU A 84 -2.49 8.54 0.25
N GLU A 85 -1.62 9.29 -0.42
CA GLU A 85 -0.38 8.79 -1.02
C GLU A 85 0.83 9.61 -0.55
N TYR A 86 1.88 8.87 -0.14
CA TYR A 86 3.19 9.41 0.11
C TYR A 86 4.27 8.58 -0.59
N ALA A 87 5.02 9.18 -1.50
CA ALA A 87 6.06 8.52 -2.28
C ALA A 87 7.37 9.26 -2.17
N THR A 88 8.43 8.54 -1.80
CA THR A 88 9.78 9.09 -1.63
C THR A 88 10.83 8.23 -2.29
N ALA A 89 11.95 8.87 -2.62
CA ALA A 89 13.13 8.19 -3.08
C ALA A 89 14.38 8.85 -2.49
N ALA A 90 15.41 8.06 -2.25
CA ALA A 90 16.71 8.57 -1.81
C ALA A 90 17.85 7.93 -2.60
N SER A 91 18.98 8.62 -2.66
CA SER A 91 20.20 8.10 -3.28
C SER A 91 21.33 8.11 -2.26
N GLY A 92 22.02 6.99 -2.13
CA GLY A 92 23.16 6.80 -1.22
C GLY A 92 23.99 5.61 -1.66
N ASN A 93 25.31 5.67 -1.47
CA ASN A 93 26.24 4.57 -1.82
C ASN A 93 26.09 4.06 -3.28
N GLY A 94 25.72 4.94 -4.22
CA GLY A 94 25.49 4.59 -5.62
C GLY A 94 24.19 3.83 -5.89
N GLN A 95 23.32 3.68 -4.88
CA GLN A 95 22.04 2.98 -4.97
C GLN A 95 20.86 3.95 -4.92
N ARG A 96 19.75 3.55 -5.52
CA ARG A 96 18.48 4.28 -5.51
C ARG A 96 17.45 3.47 -4.74
N VAL A 97 16.94 4.05 -3.65
CA VAL A 97 15.95 3.43 -2.77
C VAL A 97 14.61 4.14 -2.86
N TYR A 98 13.53 3.42 -2.61
CA TYR A 98 12.16 3.90 -2.71
C TYR A 98 11.35 3.49 -1.49
N ALA A 99 10.49 4.39 -1.01
CA ALA A 99 9.48 4.10 -0.01
C ALA A 99 8.18 4.81 -0.41
N PHE A 100 7.25 4.04 -0.95
CA PHE A 100 5.92 4.49 -1.33
C PHE A 100 4.89 3.88 -0.40
N ALA A 101 3.87 4.66 -0.07
CA ALA A 101 2.71 4.25 0.72
C ALA A 101 1.46 4.85 0.10
N TRP A 102 0.41 4.03 0.05
CA TRP A 102 -0.96 4.45 -0.22
C TRP A 102 -1.85 3.81 0.83
N GLU A 103 -2.72 4.60 1.44
CA GLU A 103 -3.49 4.13 2.59
C GLU A 103 -4.89 4.70 2.64
N SER A 104 -5.88 3.81 2.77
CA SER A 104 -7.25 4.18 3.17
C SER A 104 -7.40 4.10 4.67
N GLN A 105 -8.13 5.03 5.27
CA GLN A 105 -8.31 5.06 6.72
C GLN A 105 -9.16 3.89 7.24
N GLY A 106 -10.10 3.41 6.43
CA GLY A 106 -11.08 2.40 6.85
C GLY A 106 -12.18 2.97 7.75
N LYS A 107 -13.16 2.13 8.08
CA LYS A 107 -14.24 2.44 9.02
C LYS A 107 -14.41 1.30 10.03
N ASP A 108 -14.75 1.67 11.25
CA ASP A 108 -15.07 0.70 12.29
C ASP A 108 -16.26 -0.16 11.89
N LYS A 109 -16.12 -1.46 12.16
CA LYS A 109 -17.14 -2.47 11.90
C LYS A 109 -17.61 -2.56 10.44
N SER A 110 -16.73 -2.27 9.48
CA SER A 110 -17.04 -2.36 8.04
C SER A 110 -16.23 -3.45 7.34
N LEU A 111 -16.94 -4.30 6.57
CA LEU A 111 -16.31 -5.28 5.66
C LEU A 111 -16.03 -4.68 4.27
N SER A 112 -16.72 -3.59 3.88
CA SER A 112 -16.55 -2.95 2.57
C SER A 112 -15.60 -1.76 2.57
N GLU A 113 -15.33 -1.20 3.76
CA GLU A 113 -14.50 -0.02 3.95
C GLU A 113 -13.41 -0.35 4.98
N GLN A 114 -12.50 -1.23 4.58
CA GLN A 114 -11.36 -1.64 5.40
C GLN A 114 -10.25 -0.58 5.37
N ASN A 115 -9.41 -0.58 6.40
CA ASN A 115 -8.10 0.04 6.29
C ASN A 115 -7.28 -0.82 5.31
N ILE A 116 -6.79 -0.20 4.25
CA ILE A 116 -5.98 -0.85 3.22
C ILE A 116 -4.68 -0.08 3.14
N VAL A 117 -3.56 -0.78 3.29
CA VAL A 117 -2.22 -0.24 3.15
C VAL A 117 -1.54 -0.94 1.98
N ALA A 118 -1.20 -0.19 0.95
CA ALA A 118 -0.28 -0.64 -0.08
C ALA A 118 1.07 0.04 0.14
N ALA A 119 2.16 -0.70 -0.06
CA ALA A 119 3.51 -0.13 0.01
C ALA A 119 4.41 -0.70 -1.07
N LEU A 120 5.34 0.12 -1.55
CA LEU A 120 6.48 -0.31 -2.37
C LEU A 120 7.75 0.13 -1.67
N LYS A 121 8.62 -0.84 -1.37
CA LYS A 121 9.91 -0.60 -0.73
C LYS A 121 11.03 -1.18 -1.60
N VAL A 122 12.03 -0.36 -1.88
CA VAL A 122 13.32 -0.79 -2.41
C VAL A 122 14.34 -0.39 -1.36
N LEU A 123 14.90 -1.36 -0.66
CA LEU A 123 15.91 -1.12 0.38
C LEU A 123 17.31 -1.16 -0.24
N GLU A 124 18.26 -0.54 0.47
CA GLU A 124 19.66 -0.59 0.08
C GLU A 124 20.18 -2.05 0.14
N GLN A 125 20.85 -2.47 -0.92
CA GLN A 125 21.53 -3.76 -0.95
C GLN A 125 22.80 -3.67 -0.10
N SER A 126 22.82 -4.40 1.02
CA SER A 126 23.91 -4.32 2.00
C SER A 126 25.22 -4.96 1.54
N VAL A 127 25.19 -5.85 0.54
CA VAL A 127 26.37 -6.57 0.03
C VAL A 127 26.46 -6.41 -1.48
N ILE A 128 27.46 -5.66 -1.94
CA ILE A 128 27.82 -5.49 -3.35
C ILE A 128 29.22 -6.06 -3.56
N THR A 129 29.32 -7.05 -4.43
CA THR A 129 30.58 -7.71 -4.81
C THR A 129 30.61 -7.94 -6.32
N GLU A 130 31.74 -8.37 -6.87
CA GLU A 130 31.80 -8.80 -8.29
C GLU A 130 30.82 -9.94 -8.60
N HIS A 131 30.53 -10.81 -7.64
CA HIS A 131 29.59 -11.93 -7.78
C HIS A 131 28.13 -11.54 -7.49
N THR A 132 27.91 -10.42 -6.79
CA THR A 132 26.59 -9.88 -6.45
C THR A 132 26.54 -8.38 -6.75
N PRO A 133 26.70 -7.98 -8.02
CA PRO A 133 26.70 -6.57 -8.38
C PRO A 133 25.35 -5.95 -8.06
N TYR A 134 25.36 -4.66 -7.72
CA TYR A 134 24.13 -3.90 -7.57
C TYR A 134 23.32 -3.94 -8.87
N ARG A 135 22.03 -4.24 -8.75
CA ARG A 135 21.07 -4.17 -9.83
C ARG A 135 19.94 -3.22 -9.41
N PRO A 136 19.79 -2.05 -10.07
CA PRO A 136 18.69 -1.15 -9.79
C PRO A 136 17.34 -1.85 -9.94
N ALA A 137 16.43 -1.63 -8.99
CA ALA A 137 15.06 -2.11 -9.10
C ALA A 137 14.32 -1.46 -10.27
N PHE A 138 14.64 -0.20 -10.56
CA PHE A 138 14.03 0.61 -11.60
C PHE A 138 15.10 1.42 -12.34
N LYS A 139 14.82 1.73 -13.61
CA LYS A 139 15.63 2.59 -14.49
C LYS A 139 15.49 4.06 -14.14
N SER A 140 14.35 4.48 -13.59
CA SER A 140 14.08 5.86 -13.19
C SER A 140 12.97 5.95 -12.13
N ASP A 141 12.81 7.14 -11.54
CA ASP A 141 11.71 7.45 -10.62
C ASP A 141 10.35 7.29 -11.33
N GLU A 142 10.27 7.64 -12.62
CA GLU A 142 9.05 7.53 -13.43
C GLU A 142 8.63 6.08 -13.65
N GLU A 143 9.57 5.16 -13.90
CA GLU A 143 9.26 3.72 -14.03
C GLU A 143 8.72 3.14 -12.72
N ALA A 144 9.32 3.53 -11.58
CA ALA A 144 8.85 3.12 -10.26
C ALA A 144 7.42 3.63 -9.99
N LEU A 145 7.16 4.92 -10.29
CA LEU A 145 5.84 5.52 -10.15
C LEU A 145 4.80 4.92 -11.10
N GLN A 146 5.19 4.53 -12.31
CA GLN A 146 4.28 3.90 -13.27
C GLN A 146 3.83 2.50 -12.82
N LEU A 147 4.75 1.68 -12.31
CA LEU A 147 4.40 0.38 -11.72
C LEU A 147 3.47 0.60 -10.52
N TRP A 148 3.84 1.53 -9.64
CA TRP A 148 3.05 1.88 -8.48
C TRP A 148 1.63 2.32 -8.86
N ASP A 149 1.48 3.18 -9.86
CA ASP A 149 0.18 3.64 -10.35
C ASP A 149 -0.67 2.48 -10.85
N THR A 150 -0.07 1.60 -11.63
CA THR A 150 -0.76 0.42 -12.17
C THR A 150 -1.28 -0.50 -11.07
N ILE A 151 -0.51 -0.69 -10.00
CA ILE A 151 -0.92 -1.51 -8.85
C ILE A 151 -2.07 -0.83 -8.11
N ILE A 152 -1.91 0.43 -7.73
CA ILE A 152 -2.89 1.17 -6.93
C ILE A 152 -4.22 1.31 -7.67
N ASP A 153 -4.20 1.66 -8.96
CA ASP A 153 -5.40 1.83 -9.77
C ASP A 153 -6.15 0.50 -9.99
N SER A 154 -5.49 -0.64 -9.72
CA SER A 154 -6.11 -1.97 -9.80
C SER A 154 -6.83 -2.39 -8.53
N ILE A 155 -6.65 -1.69 -7.40
CA ILE A 155 -7.26 -2.05 -6.12
C ILE A 155 -8.76 -1.73 -6.17
N ARG A 156 -9.59 -2.75 -5.89
CA ARG A 156 -11.04 -2.60 -5.74
C ARG A 156 -11.62 -3.70 -4.88
N LEU A 157 -12.74 -3.40 -4.23
CA LEU A 157 -13.57 -4.43 -3.60
C LEU A 157 -14.05 -5.42 -4.67
N ARG A 158 -13.97 -6.73 -4.37
CA ARG A 158 -14.50 -7.76 -5.28
C ARG A 158 -16.01 -7.54 -5.47
N PRO A 159 -16.54 -7.55 -6.71
CA PRO A 159 -17.97 -7.50 -6.93
C PRO A 159 -18.70 -8.60 -6.14
N GLY A 160 -19.67 -8.19 -5.31
CA GLY A 160 -20.41 -9.09 -4.43
C GLY A 160 -19.64 -9.60 -3.21
N ALA A 161 -18.53 -8.95 -2.80
CA ALA A 161 -17.79 -9.30 -1.57
C ALA A 161 -18.65 -9.18 -0.31
N VAL A 162 -19.53 -8.18 -0.28
CA VAL A 162 -20.51 -7.94 0.78
C VAL A 162 -21.91 -8.01 0.21
N GLN A 163 -22.89 -8.38 1.04
CA GLN A 163 -24.29 -8.23 0.61
C GLN A 163 -24.61 -6.75 0.45
N PRO A 164 -25.32 -6.35 -0.62
CA PRO A 164 -25.93 -5.03 -0.67
C PRO A 164 -26.85 -4.89 0.54
N MET A 165 -26.79 -3.75 1.23
CA MET A 165 -27.76 -3.45 2.28
C MET A 165 -29.15 -3.59 1.67
N ARG A 166 -29.92 -4.60 2.09
CA ARG A 166 -31.33 -4.69 1.72
C ARG A 166 -31.97 -3.41 2.25
N ALA A 167 -32.50 -2.57 1.34
CA ALA A 167 -33.43 -1.54 1.74
C ALA A 167 -34.52 -2.26 2.54
N LEU A 168 -34.65 -1.91 3.83
CA LEU A 168 -35.77 -2.36 4.63
C LEU A 168 -37.01 -1.89 3.88
N ALA A 169 -37.75 -2.83 3.30
CA ALA A 169 -39.11 -2.55 2.85
C ALA A 169 -39.88 -2.18 4.11
N SER A 170 -40.26 -0.91 4.23
CA SER A 170 -41.21 -0.48 5.25
C SER A 170 -42.50 -1.30 5.10
N PRO A 171 -43.14 -1.69 6.22
CA PRO A 171 -44.39 -2.46 6.20
C PRO A 171 -45.54 -1.71 5.54
#